data_AF-A0A7Z8E1A7-F1
#
_entry.id   AF-A0A7Z8E1A7-F1
#
_cell.length_a   1.000
_cell.length_b   1.000
_cell.length_c   1.000
_cell.angle_alpha   90.00
_cell.angle_beta   90.00
_cell.angle_gamma   90.00
#
_symmetry.space_group_name_H-M   'P 1'
#
loop_
_entity.id
_entity.type
_entity.pdbx_description
1 polymer ?
#
loop_
_entity_poly.entity_id
_entity_poly.type
_entity_poly.pdbx_seq_one_letter_code
_entity_poly.pdbx_strand_id
1 'polypeptide(L)'
;MTQFRSETPTEMCGHKVIAIEDFETGKKTDLQNDEVSDITLPKANVIKIYFNEGFIALRPSGTEPKIKLYVSLSCDHFDVIAQKINDAIFNS
;
A
#
# COMPACT_ATOMS: atom_id res chain seq x y z
N MET A 1 -1.05 -0.48 -11.64
CA MET A 1 -0.64 0.43 -10.55
C MET A 1 -1.20 1.84 -10.70
N THR A 2 -1.43 2.35 -11.91
CA THR A 2 -2.06 3.67 -12.15
C THR A 2 -3.35 3.88 -11.36
N GLN A 3 -4.24 2.88 -11.31
CA GLN A 3 -5.50 2.95 -10.55
C GLN A 3 -5.29 3.16 -9.04
N PHE A 4 -4.28 2.50 -8.44
CA PHE A 4 -3.94 2.69 -7.02
C PHE A 4 -3.32 4.06 -6.73
N ARG A 5 -2.74 4.72 -7.74
CA ARG A 5 -2.16 6.06 -7.64
C ARG A 5 -3.18 7.17 -7.87
N SER A 6 -4.24 6.92 -8.63
CA SER A 6 -5.29 7.92 -8.88
C SER A 6 -6.29 8.03 -7.73
N GLU A 7 -6.53 6.94 -7.01
CA GLU A 7 -7.52 6.88 -5.94
C GLU A 7 -6.95 6.10 -4.76
N THR A 8 -6.15 6.76 -3.92
CA THR A 8 -5.62 6.07 -2.74
C THR A 8 -6.67 6.07 -1.62
N PRO A 9 -7.06 4.90 -1.11
CA PRO A 9 -8.11 4.81 -0.09
C PRO A 9 -7.65 5.43 1.24
N THR A 10 -8.60 6.03 1.97
CA THR A 10 -8.38 6.52 3.34
C THR A 10 -8.53 5.40 4.40
N GLU A 11 -9.11 4.28 4.00
CA GLU A 11 -9.33 3.08 4.82
C GLU A 11 -9.29 1.82 3.94
N MET A 12 -8.77 0.72 4.47
CA MET A 12 -8.82 -0.58 3.81
C MET A 12 -9.18 -1.68 4.80
N CYS A 13 -10.28 -2.40 4.54
CA CYS A 13 -10.73 -3.54 5.34
C CYS A 13 -10.86 -3.24 6.86
N GLY A 14 -11.29 -2.04 7.25
CA GLY A 14 -11.38 -1.62 8.66
C GLY A 14 -10.12 -0.97 9.23
N HIS A 15 -9.02 -0.90 8.45
CA HIS A 15 -7.77 -0.28 8.85
C HIS A 15 -7.62 1.10 8.22
N LYS A 16 -7.45 2.13 9.05
CA LYS A 16 -7.25 3.51 8.59
C LYS A 16 -5.88 3.66 7.93
N VAL A 17 -5.84 4.21 6.72
CA VAL A 17 -4.58 4.55 6.05
C VAL A 17 -4.01 5.82 6.68
N ILE A 18 -2.77 5.74 7.13
CA ILE A 18 -2.07 6.86 7.78
C ILE A 18 -1.01 7.49 6.90
N ALA A 19 -0.40 6.72 5.99
CA ALA A 19 0.58 7.25 5.05
C ALA A 19 0.71 6.36 3.83
N ILE A 20 1.19 6.94 2.74
CA ILE A 20 1.44 6.25 1.47
C ILE A 20 2.83 6.65 0.98
N GLU A 21 3.63 5.68 0.60
CA GLU A 21 4.91 5.89 -0.08
C GLU A 21 4.80 5.37 -1.51
N ASP A 22 4.98 6.26 -2.49
CA ASP A 22 5.15 5.90 -3.89
C ASP A 22 6.62 6.07 -4.28
N PHE A 23 7.31 4.94 -4.35
CA PHE A 23 8.74 4.90 -4.67
C PHE A 23 9.02 5.26 -6.13
N GLU A 24 8.01 5.29 -7.01
CA GLU A 24 8.21 5.66 -8.42
C GLU A 24 8.30 7.18 -8.56
N THR A 25 7.41 7.89 -7.87
CA THR A 25 7.43 9.36 -7.78
C THR A 25 8.46 9.87 -6.77
N GLY A 26 8.84 9.03 -5.80
CA GLY A 26 9.74 9.39 -4.72
C GLY A 26 9.06 10.24 -3.66
N LYS A 27 7.75 10.06 -3.47
CA LYS A 27 6.93 10.87 -2.56
C LYS A 27 6.32 10.00 -1.46
N LYS A 28 6.36 10.53 -0.25
CA LYS A 28 5.57 10.05 0.88
C LYS A 28 4.48 11.08 1.17
N THR A 29 3.24 10.63 1.24
CA THR A 29 2.10 11.43 1.69
C THR A 29 1.68 10.92 3.06
N ASP A 30 1.74 11.77 4.08
CA ASP A 30 1.20 11.51 5.41
C ASP A 30 -0.22 12.07 5.48
N LEU A 31 -1.19 11.18 5.68
CA LEU A 31 -2.62 11.52 5.68
C LEU A 31 -3.11 11.99 7.06
N GLN A 32 -2.25 11.95 8.08
CA GLN A 32 -2.62 12.38 9.43
C GLN A 32 -2.46 13.89 9.59
N ASN A 33 -1.54 14.50 8.85
CA ASN A 33 -1.22 15.92 8.89
C ASN A 33 -1.24 16.60 7.51
N ASP A 34 -1.65 15.88 6.45
CA ASP A 34 -1.69 16.36 5.07
C ASP A 34 -0.33 16.85 4.53
N GLU A 35 0.77 16.23 4.98
CA GLU A 35 2.12 16.57 4.53
C GLU A 35 2.64 15.65 3.42
N VAL A 36 3.43 16.21 2.51
CA VAL A 36 4.15 15.47 1.48
C VAL A 36 5.65 15.69 1.60
N SER A 37 6.42 14.60 1.68
CA SER A 37 7.87 14.62 1.78
C SER A 37 8.54 13.78 0.68
N ASP A 38 9.82 14.04 0.43
CA ASP A 38 10.63 13.25 -0.50
C ASP A 38 11.12 11.95 0.13
N ILE A 39 11.15 10.89 -0.66
CA ILE A 39 11.78 9.60 -0.34
C ILE A 39 13.20 9.61 -0.91
N THR A 40 14.19 9.38 -0.06
CA THR A 40 15.62 9.36 -0.44
C THR A 40 16.10 8.01 -0.99
N LEU A 41 15.26 6.99 -0.92
CA LEU A 41 15.54 5.66 -1.45
C LEU A 41 15.46 5.63 -2.99
N PRO A 42 16.14 4.67 -3.65
CA PRO A 42 16.10 4.55 -5.10
C PRO A 42 14.67 4.39 -5.63
N LYS A 43 14.43 4.97 -6.82
CA LYS A 43 13.14 4.84 -7.48
C LYS A 43 12.82 3.39 -7.81
N ALA A 44 11.60 2.97 -7.53
CA ALA A 44 11.10 1.64 -7.86
C ALA A 44 9.59 1.69 -8.08
N ASN A 45 9.06 0.81 -8.91
CA ASN A 45 7.61 0.69 -9.08
C ASN A 45 7.01 -0.08 -7.88
N VAL A 46 6.97 0.60 -6.74
CA VAL A 46 6.47 0.09 -5.47
C VAL A 46 5.57 1.15 -4.85
N ILE A 47 4.41 0.73 -4.38
CA ILE A 47 3.55 1.53 -3.50
C ILE A 47 3.51 0.83 -2.15
N LYS A 48 3.68 1.58 -1.07
CA LYS A 48 3.53 1.07 0.29
C LYS A 48 2.48 1.90 1.02
N ILE A 49 1.53 1.23 1.65
CA ILE A 49 0.42 1.84 2.38
C ILE A 49 0.58 1.47 3.84
N TYR A 50 0.57 2.47 4.71
CA TYR A 50 0.75 2.32 6.15
C TYR A 50 -0.58 2.46 6.87
N PHE A 51 -0.73 1.66 7.92
CA PHE A 51 -1.81 1.68 8.89
C PHE A 51 -1.19 1.79 10.28
N ASN A 52 -2.00 2.01 11.31
CA ASN A 52 -1.51 1.93 12.70
C ASN A 52 -1.01 0.53 13.05
N GLU A 53 -1.58 -0.51 12.43
CA GLU A 53 -1.29 -1.92 12.69
C GLU A 53 -0.11 -2.45 11.87
N GLY A 54 0.39 -1.71 10.88
CA GLY A 54 1.48 -2.15 10.02
C GLY A 54 1.41 -1.56 8.61
N PHE A 55 1.68 -2.38 7.59
CA PHE A 55 1.69 -1.93 6.20
C PHE A 55 1.32 -3.03 5.21
N ILE A 56 0.94 -2.59 4.01
CA ILE A 56 0.98 -3.41 2.80
C ILE A 56 1.89 -2.78 1.75
N ALA A 57 2.44 -3.60 0.86
CA ALA A 57 3.23 -3.14 -0.27
C ALA A 57 2.82 -3.85 -1.56
N LEU A 58 2.73 -3.08 -2.65
CA LEU A 58 2.40 -3.54 -3.99
C LEU A 58 3.59 -3.33 -4.91
N ARG A 59 3.98 -4.38 -5.63
CA ARG A 59 5.12 -4.33 -6.57
C ARG A 59 4.88 -5.24 -7.78
N PRO A 60 5.12 -4.81 -9.04
CA PRO A 60 5.10 -5.69 -10.20
C PRO A 60 6.21 -6.74 -10.11
N SER A 61 5.90 -7.97 -10.49
CA SER A 61 6.89 -9.03 -10.69
C SER A 61 7.74 -8.67 -11.90
N GLY A 62 9.07 -8.67 -11.76
CA GLY A 62 9.98 -8.14 -12.80
C GLY A 62 9.97 -8.89 -14.14
N THR A 63 9.41 -10.11 -14.20
CA THR A 63 9.44 -10.97 -15.40
C THR A 63 8.08 -11.52 -15.81
N GLU A 64 7.03 -11.33 -15.01
CA GLU A 64 5.66 -11.79 -15.32
C GLU A 64 4.66 -10.66 -15.07
N PRO A 65 3.51 -10.61 -15.78
CA PRO A 65 2.48 -9.58 -15.61
C PRO A 65 1.68 -9.72 -14.30
N LYS A 66 2.33 -10.15 -13.20
CA LYS A 66 1.72 -10.35 -11.88
C LYS A 66 2.15 -9.23 -10.95
N ILE A 67 1.22 -8.70 -10.16
CA ILE A 67 1.53 -7.81 -9.05
C ILE A 67 1.69 -8.68 -7.79
N LYS A 68 2.75 -8.43 -7.02
CA LYS A 68 2.97 -9.02 -5.70
C LYS A 68 2.41 -8.09 -4.64
N LEU A 69 1.62 -8.65 -3.74
CA LEU A 69 1.13 -8.01 -2.52
C LEU A 69 1.91 -8.58 -1.32
N TYR A 70 2.46 -7.69 -0.52
CA TYR A 70 3.08 -8.00 0.76
C TYR A 70 2.19 -7.43 1.86
N VAL A 71 1.85 -8.23 2.86
CA VAL A 71 1.00 -7.82 3.99
C VAL A 71 1.76 -8.05 5.29
N SER A 72 1.85 -7.02 6.12
CA SER A 72 2.45 -7.08 7.45
C SER A 72 1.58 -6.26 8.40
N LEU A 73 0.72 -6.93 9.16
CA LEU A 73 -0.23 -6.30 10.07
C LEU A 73 -0.18 -7.02 11.42
N SER A 74 -0.23 -6.23 12.50
CA SER A 74 -0.45 -6.69 13.85
C SER A 74 -1.94 -6.58 14.16
N CYS A 75 -2.69 -7.64 13.88
CA CYS A 75 -4.13 -7.70 14.11
C CYS A 75 -4.58 -9.14 14.44
N ASP A 76 -5.74 -9.24 15.10
CA ASP A 76 -6.42 -10.52 15.28
C ASP A 76 -6.91 -11.06 13.94
N HIS A 77 -6.91 -12.39 13.78
CA HIS A 77 -7.35 -13.07 12.56
C HIS A 77 -6.61 -12.60 11.30
N PHE A 78 -5.28 -12.39 11.39
CA PHE A 78 -4.42 -11.92 10.31
C PHE A 78 -4.72 -12.56 8.95
N ASP A 79 -4.82 -13.90 8.87
CA ASP A 79 -5.05 -14.60 7.60
C ASP A 79 -6.35 -14.18 6.90
N VAL A 80 -7.41 -13.94 7.69
CA VAL A 80 -8.72 -13.50 7.17
C VAL A 80 -8.62 -12.06 6.65
N ILE A 81 -7.92 -11.19 7.37
CA ILE A 81 -7.72 -9.79 6.96
C ILE A 81 -6.83 -9.72 5.72
N ALA A 82 -5.72 -10.47 5.69
CA ALA A 82 -4.83 -10.54 4.55
C ALA A 82 -5.55 -11.03 3.30
N GLN A 83 -6.43 -12.04 3.42
CA GLN A 83 -7.25 -12.51 2.30
C GLN A 83 -8.24 -11.43 1.83
N LYS A 84 -8.93 -10.75 2.74
CA LYS A 84 -9.84 -9.64 2.38
C LYS A 84 -9.11 -8.51 1.65
N ILE A 85 -7.90 -8.15 2.09
CA ILE A 85 -7.07 -7.14 1.42
C ILE A 85 -6.69 -7.63 0.02
N ASN A 86 -6.27 -8.89 -0.12
CA ASN A 86 -5.97 -9.48 -1.41
C ASN A 86 -7.17 -9.41 -2.36
N ASP A 87 -8.35 -9.79 -1.89
CA ASP A 87 -9.58 -9.75 -2.68
C ASP A 87 -9.98 -8.33 -3.06
N ALA A 88 -9.85 -7.36 -2.15
CA ALA A 88 -10.11 -5.95 -2.41
C ALA A 88 -9.15 -5.34 -3.44
N ILE A 89 -7.97 -5.92 -3.64
CA ILE A 89 -6.94 -5.43 -4.57
C ILE A 89 -7.03 -6.11 -5.94
N PHE A 90 -7.34 -7.40 -5.98
CA PHE A 90 -7.24 -8.21 -7.20
C PHE A 90 -8.59 -8.69 -7.74
N ASN A 91 -9.64 -8.69 -6.93
CA ASN A 91 -10.97 -9.21 -7.29
C ASN A 91 -12.07 -8.13 -7.23
N SER A 92 -11.69 -6.85 -7.07
CA SER A 92 -12.57 -5.67 -7.07
C SER A 92 -13.01 -5.24 -8.46
#